data_AF-A0A518B263-F1
#
_entry.id   AF-A0A518B263-F1
#
_cell.length_a   1.000
_cell.length_b   1.000
_cell.length_c   1.000
_cell.angle_alpha   90.00
_cell.angle_beta   90.00
_cell.angle_gamma   90.00
#
_symmetry.space_group_name_H-M   'P 1'
#
loop_
_entity.id
_entity.type
_entity.pdbx_description
1 polymer ?
#
loop_
_entity_poly.entity_id
_entity_poly.type
_entity_poly.pdbx_seq_one_letter_code
_entity_poly.pdbx_strand_id
1 'polypeptide(L)'
;MKDRLLAFLSRGYDGGESTGMTEERFMNDATCSNAYAMVRAATFFAGYFVVGGSFGGWLTYHFGWGAGSEHGLHLIGFSLGLITLALSLFPLWFAWALVRSLRTHQE
;
A
#
# COMPACT_ATOMS: atom_id res chain seq x y z
N MET A 1 2.98 -27.72 2.78
CA MET A 1 3.36 -26.35 3.23
C MET A 1 2.46 -25.88 4.39
N LYS A 2 1.16 -26.17 4.34
CA LYS A 2 0.19 -25.97 5.44
C LYS A 2 0.58 -26.68 6.75
N ASP A 3 1.15 -27.88 6.66
CA ASP A 3 1.50 -28.69 7.85
C ASP A 3 2.74 -28.16 8.60
N ARG A 4 3.65 -27.50 7.87
CA ARG A 4 4.82 -26.83 8.48
C ARG A 4 4.42 -25.56 9.22
N LEU A 5 3.39 -24.86 8.75
CA LEU A 5 2.84 -23.67 9.41
C LEU A 5 2.14 -24.06 10.71
N LEU A 6 1.33 -25.12 10.69
CA LEU A 6 0.65 -25.65 11.88
C LEU A 6 1.65 -26.19 12.92
N ALA A 7 2.73 -26.84 12.49
CA ALA A 7 3.80 -27.28 13.38
C ALA A 7 4.65 -26.12 13.95
N PHE A 8 4.75 -24.99 13.24
CA PHE A 8 5.40 -23.78 13.76
C PHE A 8 4.53 -23.08 14.80
N LEU A 9 3.22 -23.02 14.56
CA LEU A 9 2.24 -22.48 15.50
C LEU A 9 2.11 -23.33 16.77
N SER A 10 2.15 -24.67 16.64
CA SER A 10 2.07 -25.57 17.80
C SER A 10 3.36 -25.54 18.64
N ARG A 11 4.54 -25.43 18.03
CA ARG A 11 5.82 -25.31 18.75
C ARG A 11 6.01 -23.94 19.42
N GLY A 12 5.38 -22.90 18.91
CA GLY A 12 5.32 -21.59 19.58
C GLY A 12 4.37 -21.56 20.80
N TYR A 13 3.50 -22.57 20.95
CA TYR A 13 2.45 -22.61 21.97
C TYR A 13 2.86 -23.41 23.23
N ASP A 14 3.82 -24.32 23.12
CA ASP A 14 4.19 -25.22 24.25
C ASP A 14 5.34 -24.70 25.15
N GLY A 15 5.78 -23.45 24.97
CA GLY A 15 7.00 -22.92 25.60
C GLY A 15 6.82 -21.73 26.56
N GLY A 16 5.61 -21.42 27.02
CA GLY A 16 5.35 -20.21 27.83
C GLY A 16 4.77 -20.52 29.21
N GLU A 17 5.63 -20.73 30.20
CA GLU A 17 5.26 -20.50 31.59
C GLU A 17 4.71 -19.07 31.77
N SER A 18 3.57 -18.95 32.46
CA SER A 18 3.30 -17.86 33.40
C SER A 18 3.47 -16.42 32.88
N THR A 19 2.70 -16.02 31.87
CA THR A 19 2.15 -14.65 31.90
C THR A 19 0.67 -14.77 31.61
N GLY A 20 -0.18 -14.27 32.50
CA GLY A 20 -1.65 -14.28 32.36
C GLY A 20 -2.15 -13.39 31.22
N MET A 21 -1.66 -13.62 30.00
CA MET A 21 -2.28 -13.09 28.79
C MET A 21 -3.43 -14.02 28.43
N THR A 22 -4.64 -13.55 28.73
CA THR A 22 -5.87 -14.12 28.18
C THR A 22 -5.76 -14.16 26.65
N GLU A 23 -6.39 -15.16 26.03
CA GLU A 23 -6.45 -15.33 24.57
C GLU A 23 -6.90 -14.04 23.85
N GLU A 24 -7.74 -13.24 24.51
CA GLU A 24 -8.11 -11.89 24.10
C GLU A 24 -6.93 -10.92 23.96
N ARG A 25 -5.95 -10.92 24.89
CA ARG A 25 -4.77 -10.04 24.80
C ARG A 25 -3.88 -10.40 23.61
N PHE A 26 -3.68 -11.69 23.36
CA PHE A 26 -2.88 -12.16 22.21
C PHE A 26 -3.55 -11.80 20.88
N MET A 27 -4.88 -11.98 20.77
CA MET A 27 -5.68 -11.58 19.61
C MET A 27 -5.66 -10.05 19.40
N ASN A 28 -5.69 -9.27 20.48
CA ASN A 28 -5.67 -7.80 20.41
C ASN A 28 -4.29 -7.28 19.97
N ASP A 29 -3.20 -7.87 20.47
CA ASP A 29 -1.83 -7.51 20.08
C ASP A 29 -1.53 -7.85 18.61
N ALA A 30 -2.02 -8.99 18.12
CA ALA A 30 -1.90 -9.36 16.70
C ALA A 30 -2.69 -8.41 15.78
N THR A 31 -3.89 -8.00 16.20
CA THR A 31 -4.73 -7.04 15.47
C THR A 31 -4.08 -5.65 15.42
N CYS A 32 -3.53 -5.18 16.54
CA CYS A 32 -2.79 -3.92 16.62
C CYS A 32 -1.52 -3.92 15.74
N SER A 33 -0.75 -5.03 15.74
CA SER A 33 0.43 -5.20 14.90
C SER A 33 0.07 -5.16 13.40
N ASN A 34 -1.01 -5.84 13.00
CA ASN A 34 -1.51 -5.83 11.62
C ASN A 34 -2.03 -4.44 11.20
N ALA A 35 -2.77 -3.75 12.08
CA ALA A 35 -3.24 -2.39 11.81
C ALA A 35 -2.07 -1.42 11.57
N TYR A 36 -1.00 -1.50 12.37
CA TYR A 36 0.19 -0.68 12.19
C TYR A 36 0.91 -0.98 10.86
N ALA A 37 1.02 -2.25 10.48
CA ALA A 37 1.59 -2.65 9.18
C ALA A 37 0.77 -2.09 8.01
N MET A 38 -0.56 -2.12 8.10
CA MET A 38 -1.44 -1.58 7.07
C MET A 38 -1.40 -0.06 6.98
N VAL A 39 -1.31 0.67 8.10
CA VAL A 39 -1.14 2.14 8.12
C VAL A 39 0.18 2.53 7.46
N ARG A 40 1.27 1.79 7.74
CA ARG A 40 2.56 2.01 7.08
C ARG A 40 2.48 1.77 5.56
N ALA A 41 1.81 0.70 5.13
CA ALA A 41 1.60 0.43 3.72
C ALA A 41 0.77 1.55 3.05
N ALA A 42 -0.33 1.99 3.69
CA ALA A 42 -1.16 3.08 3.19
C ALA A 42 -0.38 4.40 3.06
N THR A 43 0.47 4.72 4.03
CA THR A 43 1.34 5.92 4.00
C THR A 43 2.34 5.86 2.86
N PHE A 44 2.95 4.69 2.62
CA PHE A 44 3.87 4.48 1.50
C PHE A 44 3.16 4.69 0.15
N PHE A 45 1.97 4.13 -0.04
CA PHE A 45 1.18 4.29 -1.27
C PHE A 45 0.70 5.74 -1.46
N ALA A 46 0.31 6.43 -0.38
CA ALA A 46 -0.03 7.84 -0.44
C ALA A 46 1.17 8.70 -0.88
N GLY A 47 2.37 8.44 -0.34
CA GLY A 47 3.60 9.09 -0.78
C GLY A 47 3.91 8.83 -2.26
N TYR A 48 3.79 7.57 -2.70
CA TYR A 48 3.97 7.21 -4.10
C TYR A 48 2.97 7.94 -5.03
N PHE A 49 1.71 8.06 -4.63
CA PHE A 49 0.72 8.82 -5.39
C PHE A 49 1.09 10.30 -5.51
N VAL A 50 1.50 10.95 -4.42
CA VAL A 50 1.87 12.37 -4.46
C VAL A 50 3.07 12.59 -5.38
N VAL A 51 4.11 11.77 -5.24
CA VAL A 51 5.34 11.88 -6.06
C VAL A 51 5.06 11.53 -7.52
N GLY A 52 4.45 10.38 -7.77
CA GLY A 52 4.12 9.89 -9.11
C GLY A 52 3.11 10.79 -9.83
N GLY A 53 2.08 11.25 -9.14
CA GLY A 53 1.08 12.18 -9.66
C GLY A 53 1.67 13.55 -9.97
N SER A 54 2.52 14.08 -9.08
CA SER A 54 3.21 15.37 -9.34
C SER A 54 4.16 15.26 -10.54
N PHE A 55 4.90 14.15 -10.64
CA PHE A 55 5.82 13.92 -11.77
C PHE A 55 5.06 13.69 -13.09
N GLY A 56 4.00 12.89 -13.08
CA GLY A 56 3.15 12.66 -14.24
C GLY A 56 2.46 13.95 -14.70
N GLY A 57 1.90 14.72 -13.77
CA GLY A 57 1.31 16.04 -14.05
C GLY A 57 2.33 17.03 -14.61
N TRP A 58 3.55 17.05 -14.05
CA TRP A 58 4.65 17.86 -14.58
C TRP A 58 5.03 17.47 -16.02
N LEU A 59 5.16 16.18 -16.33
CA LEU A 59 5.42 15.69 -17.69
C LEU A 59 4.29 16.09 -18.64
N THR A 60 3.04 15.85 -18.26
CA THR A 60 1.87 16.20 -19.09
C THR A 60 1.81 17.70 -19.35
N TYR A 61 2.11 18.54 -18.35
CA TYR A 61 2.16 19.99 -18.51
C TYR A 61 3.33 20.43 -19.42
N HIS A 62 4.53 19.93 -19.14
CA HIS A 62 5.74 20.32 -19.86
C HIS A 62 5.69 19.92 -21.34
N PHE A 63 5.22 18.71 -21.64
CA PHE A 63 5.10 18.23 -23.02
C PHE A 63 3.76 18.60 -23.69
N GLY A 64 2.75 19.04 -22.94
CA GLY A 64 1.49 19.51 -23.49
C GLY A 64 1.49 20.98 -23.89
N TRP A 65 2.21 21.83 -23.13
CA TRP A 65 2.23 23.29 -23.34
C TRP A 65 3.64 23.89 -23.44
N GLY A 66 4.70 23.19 -23.02
CA GLY A 66 6.03 23.78 -22.82
C GLY A 66 7.12 23.38 -23.81
N ALA A 67 6.95 22.32 -24.61
CA ALA A 67 8.01 21.84 -25.49
C ALA A 67 7.99 22.57 -26.86
N GLY A 68 9.17 22.99 -27.34
CA GLY A 68 9.33 23.55 -28.69
C GLY A 68 9.02 22.54 -29.79
N SER A 69 8.99 22.99 -31.05
CA SER A 69 8.40 22.38 -32.27
C SER A 69 8.67 20.90 -32.63
N GLU A 70 9.38 20.12 -31.83
CA GLU A 70 9.67 18.71 -32.08
C GLU A 70 8.48 17.79 -31.72
N HIS A 71 7.55 17.64 -32.66
CA HIS A 71 6.27 16.93 -32.48
C HIS A 71 6.39 15.49 -31.94
N GLY A 72 7.49 14.78 -32.23
CA GLY A 72 7.69 13.40 -31.77
C GLY A 72 7.92 13.27 -30.27
N LEU A 73 8.70 14.18 -29.67
CA LEU A 73 8.99 14.17 -28.23
C LEU A 73 7.78 14.58 -27.40
N HIS A 74 6.91 15.44 -27.95
CA HIS A 74 5.64 15.83 -27.32
C HIS A 74 4.72 14.66 -27.09
N LEU A 75 4.44 13.89 -28.15
CA LEU A 75 3.51 12.78 -28.08
C LEU A 75 3.97 11.74 -27.06
N ILE A 76 5.27 11.41 -27.07
CA ILE A 76 5.86 10.44 -26.15
C ILE A 76 5.83 10.96 -24.72
N GLY A 77 6.30 12.19 -24.47
CA GLY A 77 6.34 12.78 -23.13
C GLY A 77 4.95 12.98 -22.52
N PHE A 78 3.98 13.42 -23.33
CA PHE A 78 2.59 13.59 -22.92
C PHE A 78 1.93 12.24 -22.59
N SER A 79 2.11 11.23 -23.45
CA SER A 79 1.61 9.87 -23.21
C SER A 79 2.23 9.26 -21.95
N LEU A 80 3.53 9.45 -21.75
CA LEU A 80 4.24 8.99 -20.55
C LEU A 80 3.71 9.67 -19.29
N GLY A 81 3.45 10.99 -19.35
CA GLY A 81 2.82 11.74 -18.26
C GLY A 81 1.43 11.20 -17.90
N LEU A 82 0.58 10.95 -18.90
CA LEU A 82 -0.75 10.37 -18.70
C LEU A 82 -0.70 8.95 -18.12
N ILE A 83 0.20 8.10 -18.63
CA ILE A 83 0.40 6.75 -18.12
C ILE A 83 0.86 6.81 -16.66
N THR A 84 1.80 7.71 -16.34
CA THR A 84 2.31 7.88 -14.98
C THR A 84 1.18 8.34 -14.03
N LEU A 85 0.35 9.29 -14.45
CA LEU A 85 -0.84 9.72 -13.72
C LEU A 85 -1.81 8.56 -13.49
N ALA A 86 -2.14 7.79 -14.54
CA ALA A 86 -3.05 6.65 -14.42
C ALA A 86 -2.51 5.58 -13.46
N LEU A 87 -1.21 5.25 -13.57
CA LEU A 87 -0.56 4.27 -12.69
C LEU A 87 -0.49 4.76 -11.24
N SER A 88 -0.37 6.07 -11.01
CA SER A 88 -0.36 6.64 -9.66
C SER A 88 -1.71 6.48 -8.92
N LEU A 89 -2.83 6.38 -9.65
CA LEU A 89 -4.16 6.21 -9.06
C LEU A 89 -4.40 4.80 -8.49
N PHE A 90 -3.76 3.77 -9.06
CA PHE A 90 -3.95 2.37 -8.68
C PHE A 90 -3.57 2.07 -7.20
N PRO A 91 -2.42 2.56 -6.70
CA PRO A 91 -2.07 2.50 -5.27
C PRO A 91 -3.11 3.10 -4.32
N LEU A 92 -3.78 4.17 -4.74
CA LEU A 92 -4.76 4.88 -3.91
C LEU A 92 -6.02 4.03 -3.72
N TRP A 93 -6.45 3.37 -4.79
CA TRP A 93 -7.53 2.39 -4.74
C TRP A 93 -7.17 1.19 -3.86
N PHE A 94 -5.94 0.68 -3.96
CA PHE A 94 -5.47 -0.43 -3.13
C PHE A 94 -5.39 -0.06 -1.63
N ALA A 95 -4.86 1.11 -1.31
CA ALA A 95 -4.83 1.62 0.07
C ALA A 95 -6.23 1.81 0.63
N TRP A 96 -7.17 2.34 -0.17
CA TRP A 96 -8.56 2.47 0.24
C TRP A 96 -9.24 1.12 0.49
N ALA A 97 -8.99 0.12 -0.38
CA ALA A 97 -9.51 -1.22 -0.21
C ALA A 97 -9.00 -1.89 1.08
N LEU A 98 -7.71 -1.71 1.41
CA LEU A 98 -7.12 -2.21 2.66
C LEU A 98 -7.75 -1.56 3.90
N VAL A 99 -7.90 -0.23 3.91
CA VAL A 99 -8.52 0.49 5.02
C VAL A 99 -9.98 0.06 5.20
N ARG A 100 -10.71 -0.11 4.10
CA ARG A 100 -12.09 -0.60 4.13
C ARG A 100 -12.19 -2.02 4.70
N SER A 101 -11.28 -2.92 4.30
CA SER A 101 -11.24 -4.28 4.81
C SER A 101 -10.98 -4.36 6.32
N LEU A 102 -10.15 -3.46 6.86
CA LEU A 102 -9.93 -3.38 8.31
C LEU A 102 -11.18 -2.93 9.07
N ARG A 103 -11.90 -1.94 8.52
CA ARG A 103 -13.10 -1.40 9.16
C ARG A 103 -14.19 -2.46 9.32
N THR A 104 -14.36 -3.33 8.33
CA THR A 104 -15.37 -4.41 8.37
C THR A 104 -15.09 -5.51 9.39
N HIS A 105 -13.87 -5.61 9.95
CA HIS A 105 -13.55 -6.61 10.98
C HIS A 105 -13.71 -6.07 12.42
N GLN A 106 -14.08 -4.80 12.58
CA GLN A 106 -14.35 -4.20 13.90
C GLN A 106 -15.84 -4.03 14.22
N GLU A 107 -16.73 -4.31 13.25
CA GLU A 107 -18.19 -4.37 13.42
C GLU A 107 -18.64 -5.82 13.62
#